data_AF-W1WTJ0-F1
#
_entry.id   AF-W1WTJ0-F1
#
_cell.length_a   1.000
_cell.length_b   1.000
_cell.length_c   1.000
_cell.angle_alpha   90.00
_cell.angle_beta   90.00
_cell.angle_gamma   90.00
#
_symmetry.space_group_name_H-M   'P 1'
#
loop_
_entity.id
_entity.type
_entity.pdbx_description
1 polymer ?
#
loop_
_entity_poly.entity_id
_entity_poly.type
_entity_poly.pdbx_seq_one_letter_code
_entity_poly.pdbx_strand_id
1 'polypeptide(L)'
;MILKKEKAMDLLIRYLKFTKEEAEIIKDCITSITVNNKANSMDFTILANGCAIFLKRKAGSYEMRVTGKGPIKEYTFYLAERTRGILLDVVTCNE
;
A
#
# COMPACT_ATOMS: atom_id res chain seq x y z
N MET A 1 -21.21 -0.02 -8.91
CA MET A 1 -20.68 -0.62 -7.66
C MET A 1 -19.15 -0.51 -7.65
N ILE A 2 -18.62 0.70 -7.44
CA ILE A 2 -17.16 1.04 -7.42
C ILE A 2 -16.68 1.44 -6.01
N LEU A 3 -17.59 1.55 -5.04
CA LEU A 3 -17.38 2.07 -3.67
C LEU A 3 -16.27 1.40 -2.82
N LYS A 4 -15.83 0.18 -3.14
CA LYS A 4 -14.81 -0.52 -2.34
C LYS A 4 -13.38 -0.08 -2.66
N LYS A 5 -13.06 0.17 -3.94
CA LYS A 5 -11.71 0.52 -4.39
C LYS A 5 -11.34 1.95 -3.98
N GLU A 6 -12.23 2.92 -4.26
CA GLU A 6 -11.99 4.34 -3.95
C GLU A 6 -11.81 4.57 -2.45
N LYS A 7 -12.70 4.01 -1.62
CA LYS A 7 -12.58 4.13 -0.15
C LYS A 7 -11.28 3.50 0.38
N ALA A 8 -10.89 2.34 -0.15
CA ALA A 8 -9.63 1.72 0.24
C ALA A 8 -8.42 2.58 -0.17
N MET A 9 -8.49 3.19 -1.36
CA MET A 9 -7.46 4.09 -1.88
C MET A 9 -7.35 5.36 -1.02
N ASP A 10 -8.47 6.01 -0.70
CA ASP A 10 -8.47 7.21 0.14
C ASP A 10 -7.90 6.94 1.54
N LEU A 11 -8.21 5.77 2.12
CA LEU A 11 -7.61 5.36 3.40
C LEU A 11 -6.09 5.18 3.26
N LEU A 12 -5.62 4.46 2.23
CA LEU A 12 -4.20 4.26 1.99
C LEU A 12 -3.45 5.60 1.86
N ILE A 13 -3.98 6.51 1.02
CA ILE A 13 -3.45 7.86 0.79
C ILE A 13 -3.33 8.62 2.10
N ARG A 14 -4.40 8.63 2.90
CA ARG A 14 -4.46 9.35 4.18
C ARG A 14 -3.50 8.77 5.22
N TYR A 15 -3.42 7.46 5.35
CA TYR A 15 -2.61 6.82 6.41
C TYR A 15 -1.11 6.90 6.13
N LEU A 16 -0.72 6.76 4.88
CA LEU A 16 0.67 6.89 4.48
C LEU A 16 1.09 8.34 4.19
N LYS A 17 0.15 9.29 4.27
CA LYS A 17 0.36 10.73 4.07
C LYS A 17 0.97 11.04 2.70
N PHE A 18 0.37 10.49 1.66
CA PHE A 18 0.76 10.78 0.28
C PHE A 18 0.53 12.25 -0.08
N THR A 19 1.43 12.82 -0.86
CA THR A 19 1.17 14.13 -1.51
C THR A 19 0.11 13.97 -2.61
N LYS A 20 -0.40 15.08 -3.14
CA LYS A 20 -1.38 15.03 -4.24
C LYS A 20 -0.81 14.34 -5.48
N GLU A 21 0.42 14.68 -5.86
CA GLU A 21 1.12 14.10 -7.01
C GLU A 21 1.33 12.60 -6.83
N GLU A 22 1.82 12.18 -5.66
CA GLU A 22 2.04 10.75 -5.39
C GLU A 22 0.72 9.97 -5.32
N ALA A 23 -0.35 10.59 -4.82
CA ALA A 23 -1.68 9.99 -4.79
C ALA A 23 -2.23 9.74 -6.20
N GLU A 24 -1.97 10.62 -7.16
CA GLU A 24 -2.34 10.43 -8.56
C GLU A 24 -1.57 9.25 -9.18
N ILE A 25 -0.26 9.18 -8.95
CA ILE A 25 0.59 8.06 -9.42
C ILE A 25 0.07 6.73 -8.89
N ILE A 26 -0.17 6.62 -7.58
CA ILE A 26 -0.63 5.35 -6.99
C ILE A 26 -2.02 4.96 -7.49
N LYS A 27 -2.92 5.93 -7.72
CA LYS A 27 -4.25 5.65 -8.28
C LYS A 27 -4.18 5.03 -9.67
N ASP A 28 -3.20 5.46 -10.47
CA ASP A 28 -2.97 4.93 -11.81
C ASP A 28 -2.30 3.55 -11.77
N CYS A 29 -1.27 3.36 -10.94
CA CYS A 29 -0.52 2.10 -10.89
C CYS A 29 -1.26 0.95 -10.17
N ILE A 30 -2.13 1.24 -9.19
CA ILE A 30 -2.84 0.19 -8.45
C ILE A 30 -4.01 -0.36 -9.26
N THR A 31 -3.86 -1.60 -9.71
CA THR A 31 -4.90 -2.34 -10.41
C THR A 31 -6.04 -2.72 -9.47
N SER A 32 -5.70 -3.26 -8.28
CA SER A 32 -6.68 -3.68 -7.28
C SER A 32 -6.23 -3.34 -5.86
N ILE A 33 -7.17 -2.97 -5.01
CA ILE A 33 -6.93 -2.76 -3.58
C ILE A 33 -8.13 -3.21 -2.77
N THR A 34 -7.85 -3.93 -1.70
CA THR A 34 -8.82 -4.24 -0.64
C THR A 34 -8.27 -3.79 0.71
N VAL A 35 -9.16 -3.46 1.62
CA VAL A 35 -8.82 -3.07 2.99
C VAL A 35 -9.68 -3.86 3.97
N ASN A 36 -9.05 -4.40 5.01
CA ASN A 36 -9.70 -4.97 6.16
C ASN A 36 -9.39 -4.11 7.38
N ASN A 37 -10.42 -3.50 7.96
CA ASN A 37 -10.29 -2.67 9.16
C ASN A 37 -10.71 -3.49 10.38
N LYS A 38 -9.73 -3.95 11.16
CA LYS A 38 -9.94 -4.62 12.45
C LYS A 38 -9.64 -3.62 13.58
N ALA A 39 -10.17 -3.87 14.78
CA ALA A 39 -10.11 -2.94 15.91
C ALA A 39 -8.71 -2.30 16.14
N ASN A 40 -7.63 -3.08 16.00
CA ASN A 40 -6.25 -2.63 16.23
C ASN A 40 -5.34 -2.70 15.00
N SER A 41 -5.88 -3.03 13.81
CA SER A 41 -5.08 -3.09 12.60
C SER A 41 -5.85 -2.75 11.33
N MET A 42 -5.15 -2.15 10.38
CA MET A 42 -5.66 -1.92 9.04
C MET A 42 -4.79 -2.66 8.04
N ASP A 43 -5.38 -3.63 7.37
CA ASP A 43 -4.67 -4.56 6.50
C ASP A 43 -5.10 -4.27 5.05
N PHE A 44 -4.17 -3.79 4.24
CA PHE A 44 -4.35 -3.56 2.81
C PHE A 44 -3.76 -4.72 2.02
N THR A 45 -4.49 -5.18 1.01
CA THR A 45 -3.96 -6.05 -0.05
C THR A 45 -4.03 -5.29 -1.35
N ILE A 46 -2.87 -5.07 -1.96
CA ILE A 46 -2.69 -4.23 -3.14
C ILE A 46 -2.11 -5.11 -4.25
N LEU A 47 -2.69 -5.01 -5.44
CA LEU A 47 -2.13 -5.55 -6.68
C LEU A 47 -1.71 -4.39 -7.56
N ALA A 48 -0.43 -4.34 -7.88
CA ALA A 48 0.16 -3.32 -8.73
C ALA A 48 1.42 -3.88 -9.39
N ASN A 49 1.62 -3.56 -10.66
CA ASN A 49 2.82 -3.93 -11.41
C ASN A 49 3.26 -5.41 -11.28
N GLY A 50 2.32 -6.37 -11.38
CA GLY A 50 2.63 -7.80 -11.23
C GLY A 50 3.02 -8.24 -9.81
N CYS A 51 3.01 -7.32 -8.84
CA CYS A 51 3.27 -7.59 -7.44
C CYS A 51 1.97 -7.66 -6.63
N ALA A 52 1.94 -8.57 -5.66
CA ALA A 52 0.99 -8.56 -4.56
C ALA A 52 1.68 -8.02 -3.30
N ILE A 53 1.13 -6.93 -2.77
CA ILE A 53 1.67 -6.17 -1.65
C ILE A 53 0.67 -6.24 -0.50
N PHE A 54 1.14 -6.75 0.63
CA PHE A 54 0.37 -6.82 1.88
C PHE A 54 0.91 -5.77 2.82
N LEU A 55 0.12 -4.75 3.10
CA LEU A 55 0.49 -3.68 4.02
C LEU A 55 -0.41 -3.73 5.24
N LYS A 56 0.19 -3.97 6.41
CA LYS A 56 -0.50 -4.02 7.68
C LYS A 56 -0.05 -2.87 8.56
N ARG A 57 -0.99 -2.01 8.93
CA ARG A 57 -0.79 -0.97 9.94
C ARG A 57 -1.24 -1.51 11.29
N LYS A 58 -0.32 -1.54 12.26
CA LYS A 58 -0.60 -1.80 13.68
C LYS A 58 -0.36 -0.51 14.49
N ALA A 59 -0.73 -0.50 15.77
CA ALA A 59 -0.45 0.62 16.65
C ALA A 59 1.06 0.90 16.69
N GLY A 60 1.50 1.97 16.01
CA GLY A 60 2.89 2.41 15.97
C GLY A 60 3.77 1.80 14.87
N SER A 61 3.27 0.87 14.04
CA SER A 61 4.09 0.25 13.00
C SER A 61 3.34 -0.06 11.70
N TYR A 62 4.12 -0.23 10.64
CA TYR A 62 3.71 -0.66 9.31
C TYR A 62 4.54 -1.87 8.91
N GLU A 63 3.89 -3.00 8.71
CA GLU A 63 4.48 -4.23 8.19
C GLU A 63 4.11 -4.34 6.71
N MET A 64 5.10 -4.46 5.83
CA MET A 64 4.87 -4.61 4.39
C MET A 64 5.52 -5.90 3.91
N ARG A 65 4.77 -6.72 3.18
CA ARG A 65 5.28 -7.88 2.44
C ARG A 65 4.99 -7.68 0.96
N VAL A 66 6.02 -7.83 0.14
CA VAL A 66 5.93 -7.72 -1.33
C VAL A 66 6.26 -9.08 -1.95
N THR A 67 5.41 -9.52 -2.87
CA THR A 67 5.52 -10.80 -3.59
C THR A 67 5.20 -10.59 -5.07
N GLY A 68 5.63 -11.48 -5.96
CA GLY A 68 5.23 -11.49 -7.38
C GLY A 68 6.40 -11.33 -8.36
N LYS A 69 7.39 -10.52 -8.02
CA LYS A 69 8.64 -10.36 -8.80
C LYS A 69 9.85 -10.68 -7.93
N GLY A 70 10.37 -11.90 -8.05
CA GLY A 70 11.56 -12.36 -7.34
C GLY A 70 11.31 -12.80 -5.87
N PRO A 71 12.36 -12.81 -5.03
CA PRO A 71 12.27 -13.21 -3.63
C PRO A 71 11.25 -12.37 -2.85
N ILE A 72 10.59 -13.00 -1.88
CA ILE A 72 9.68 -12.31 -0.98
C ILE A 72 10.46 -11.26 -0.19
N LYS A 73 10.02 -9.99 -0.24
CA LYS A 73 10.60 -8.90 0.53
C LYS A 73 9.67 -8.54 1.68
N GLU A 74 10.22 -8.40 2.88
CA GLU A 74 9.49 -8.05 4.09
C GLU A 74 10.12 -6.85 4.77
N TYR A 75 9.27 -5.93 5.23
CA TYR A 75 9.69 -4.70 5.85
C TYR A 75 8.84 -4.40 7.08
N THR A 76 9.46 -3.81 8.10
CA THR A 76 8.77 -3.23 9.25
C THR A 76 9.28 -1.81 9.46
N PHE A 77 8.37 -0.85 9.45
CA PHE A 77 8.67 0.57 9.61
C PHE A 77 7.81 1.19 10.72
N TYR A 78 8.36 2.20 11.39
CA TYR A 78 7.63 2.99 12.40
C TYR A 78 7.14 4.34 11.84
N LEU A 79 7.60 4.70 10.64
CA LEU A 79 7.24 5.96 9.96
C LEU A 79 6.44 5.69 8.69
N ALA A 80 5.33 6.43 8.56
CA ALA A 80 4.50 6.41 7.36
C ALA A 80 5.29 6.78 6.10
N GLU A 81 6.17 7.77 6.18
CA GLU A 81 6.97 8.27 5.04
C GLU A 81 7.90 7.21 4.44
N ARG A 82 8.55 6.39 5.28
CA ARG A 82 9.39 5.29 4.78
C ARG A 82 8.56 4.21 4.09
N THR A 83 7.43 3.87 4.70
CA THR A 83 6.48 2.90 4.13
C THR A 83 5.94 3.40 2.78
N ARG A 84 5.63 4.71 2.70
CA ARG A 84 5.18 5.42 1.51
C ARG A 84 6.20 5.35 0.37
N GLY A 85 7.48 5.64 0.67
CA GLY A 85 8.56 5.60 -0.32
C GLY A 85 8.75 4.21 -0.92
N ILE A 86 8.78 3.17 -0.09
CA ILE A 86 8.89 1.77 -0.57
C ILE A 86 7.65 1.37 -1.37
N LEU A 87 6.45 1.77 -0.94
CA LEU A 87 5.25 1.46 -1.69
C LEU A 87 5.27 2.11 -3.08
N LEU A 88 5.68 3.37 -3.18
CA LEU A 88 5.82 4.06 -4.46
C LEU A 88 6.79 3.32 -5.38
N ASP A 89 8.00 3.05 -4.89
CA ASP A 89 9.02 2.32 -5.63
C ASP A 89 8.49 0.98 -6.16
N VAL A 90 7.83 0.19 -5.30
CA VAL A 90 7.30 -1.13 -5.72
C VAL A 90 6.19 -1.02 -6.76
N VAL A 91 5.32 -0.01 -6.69
CA VAL A 91 4.20 0.12 -7.64
C VAL A 91 4.61 0.79 -8.95
N THR A 92 5.70 1.56 -8.98
CA THR A 92 6.17 2.27 -10.18
C THR A 92 7.36 1.61 -10.87
N CYS A 93 8.26 0.94 -10.14
CA CYS A 93 9.47 0.35 -10.72
C CYS A 93 9.19 -1.00 -11.37
N ASN A 94 9.53 -1.11 -12.65
CA ASN A 94 9.27 -2.27 -13.51
C ASN A 94 10.31 -3.39 -13.46
N GLU A 95 11.28 -3.34 -12.55
CA GLU A 95 12.32 -4.38 -12.44
C GLU A 95 11.76 -5.81 -12.35
#